data_AF-K5UHF5-F1
#
_entry.id   AF-K5UHF5-F1
#
_cell.length_a   1.000
_cell.length_b   1.000
_cell.length_c   1.000
_cell.angle_alpha   90.00
_cell.angle_beta   90.00
_cell.angle_gamma   90.00
#
_symmetry.space_group_name_H-M   'P 1'
#
loop_
_entity.id
_entity.type
_entity.pdbx_description
1 polymer ?
#
loop_
_entity_poly.entity_id
_entity_poly.type
_entity_poly.pdbx_seq_one_letter_code
_entity_poly.pdbx_strand_id
1 'polypeptide(L)'
;MFGVPWNGDTIAPPDMNRFFGLASADLVVPNMDAWGLLADFNTLKEISETLTGNTGLQNKALVAANEIMNIFDNKDLASVKKARKRAEEVFGEGWEKKGEKIYDEGTDRHQVWGIGYCHIDTAWLWPYRVTQQKVARSWSTQVDLMERYPEHRFTCSQAQQFKWLEELYPPLFERVREKVKAGTFHLVGGAWVENDANMPSGEALIRQFTHGQRYFETRFGKRCETAWLPDSFGLTGAYPQLMRLAGMKYFFTQKLSWNNINVFPHSTFNWVGIDGTQVLCHMTPVDTYTAQATVNDINKGVTNHKNLESSDKALLVFGNGDGGGGPLPKMLDNLRRIRAASNNSRELPPVIMGPLVEDFFDKVLEESNAGTDLPTWNGELYLEFHRGTYTSHGSIKKGNRKSEILLRDVEHVATLASLYRYHKHDYEYPKAKIDVCWEKVLLNQFHDVLPGSAM
;
A
#
# COMPACT_ATOMS: atom_id res chain seq x y z
N MET A 1 -14.85 -9.23 3.64
CA MET A 1 -13.88 -8.21 3.21
C MET A 1 -14.60 -6.97 2.70
N PHE A 2 -15.53 -7.14 1.74
CA PHE A 2 -16.22 -6.06 1.02
C PHE A 2 -17.72 -6.00 1.32
N GLY A 3 -18.09 -5.58 2.54
CA GLY A 3 -19.51 -5.43 2.91
C GLY A 3 -20.34 -6.72 2.80
N VAL A 4 -21.63 -6.56 2.48
CA VAL A 4 -22.64 -7.63 2.37
C VAL A 4 -23.52 -7.45 1.13
N PRO A 5 -23.00 -7.57 -0.10
CA PRO A 5 -23.79 -7.27 -1.31
C PRO A 5 -24.99 -8.21 -1.50
N TRP A 6 -26.10 -7.71 -2.05
CA TRP A 6 -27.37 -8.44 -2.20
C TRP A 6 -27.41 -9.50 -3.31
N ASN A 7 -26.69 -9.29 -4.40
CA ASN A 7 -26.70 -10.19 -5.57
C ASN A 7 -25.30 -10.74 -5.91
N GLY A 8 -24.35 -10.67 -4.97
CA GLY A 8 -22.98 -11.12 -5.17
C GLY A 8 -22.07 -10.14 -5.92
N ASP A 9 -22.61 -9.11 -6.56
CA ASP A 9 -21.82 -7.98 -7.09
C ASP A 9 -21.38 -7.09 -5.92
N THR A 10 -20.07 -6.93 -5.73
CA THR A 10 -19.47 -6.25 -4.58
C THR A 10 -19.94 -4.82 -4.37
N ILE A 11 -20.31 -4.11 -5.44
CA ILE A 11 -20.75 -2.70 -5.36
C ILE A 11 -22.27 -2.55 -5.23
N ALA A 12 -23.00 -3.65 -5.15
CA ALA A 12 -24.43 -3.64 -5.03
C ALA A 12 -24.86 -3.26 -3.58
N PRO A 13 -26.07 -2.70 -3.39
CA PRO A 13 -26.59 -2.37 -2.07
C PRO A 13 -26.48 -3.52 -1.05
N PRO A 14 -26.35 -3.22 0.25
CA PRO A 14 -26.13 -4.24 1.26
C PRO A 14 -27.42 -5.04 1.51
N ASP A 15 -27.30 -6.36 1.60
CA ASP A 15 -28.35 -7.26 2.06
C ASP A 15 -28.42 -7.27 3.59
N MET A 16 -29.49 -6.67 4.09
CA MET A 16 -29.78 -6.59 5.53
C MET A 16 -30.20 -7.94 6.14
N ASN A 17 -30.49 -8.95 5.32
CA ASN A 17 -30.95 -10.27 5.73
C ASN A 17 -29.92 -11.37 5.40
N ARG A 18 -28.63 -11.00 5.27
CA ARG A 18 -27.57 -11.96 4.99
C ARG A 18 -27.18 -12.76 6.23
N PHE A 19 -27.38 -14.07 6.18
CA PHE A 19 -26.95 -15.00 7.22
C PHE A 19 -25.64 -15.70 6.85
N PHE A 20 -24.78 -15.91 7.84
CA PHE A 20 -23.52 -16.64 7.67
C PHE A 20 -23.55 -17.89 8.54
N GLY A 21 -23.30 -19.05 7.94
CA GLY A 21 -23.07 -20.29 8.66
C GLY A 21 -21.61 -20.43 9.06
N LEU A 22 -21.35 -20.92 10.27
CA LEU A 22 -20.03 -21.36 10.66
C LEU A 22 -19.70 -22.67 9.95
N ALA A 23 -18.78 -22.62 8.98
CA ALA A 23 -18.44 -23.80 8.17
C ALA A 23 -17.50 -24.77 8.89
N SER A 24 -16.56 -24.25 9.70
CA SER A 24 -15.61 -25.06 10.45
C SER A 24 -15.17 -24.36 11.74
N ALA A 25 -14.83 -25.17 12.75
CA ALA A 25 -14.27 -24.75 14.03
C ALA A 25 -13.30 -25.83 14.54
N ASP A 26 -12.44 -26.32 13.64
CA ASP A 26 -11.58 -27.46 13.87
C ASP A 26 -10.28 -27.06 14.57
N LEU A 27 -9.79 -27.92 15.47
CA LEU A 27 -8.44 -27.82 16.01
C LEU A 27 -7.53 -28.74 15.19
N VAL A 28 -6.59 -28.15 14.46
CA VAL A 28 -5.70 -28.88 13.55
C VAL A 28 -4.23 -28.73 13.94
N VAL A 29 -3.45 -29.79 13.73
CA VAL A 29 -1.98 -29.76 13.78
C VAL A 29 -1.48 -29.89 12.34
N PRO A 30 -1.12 -28.77 11.68
CA PRO A 30 -0.73 -28.82 10.28
C PRO A 30 0.60 -29.56 10.10
N ASN A 31 0.68 -30.42 9.08
CA ASN A 31 1.95 -30.97 8.65
C ASN A 31 2.71 -29.88 7.87
N MET A 32 3.68 -29.23 8.55
CA MET A 32 4.43 -28.12 7.98
C MET A 32 5.30 -28.53 6.78
N ASP A 33 5.78 -29.77 6.72
CA ASP A 33 6.49 -30.27 5.53
C ASP A 33 5.55 -30.35 4.32
N ALA A 34 4.30 -30.78 4.52
CA ALA A 34 3.31 -30.83 3.43
C ALA A 34 2.91 -29.42 2.96
N TRP A 35 2.75 -28.47 3.88
CA TRP A 35 2.54 -27.06 3.54
C TRP A 35 3.72 -26.46 2.79
N GLY A 36 4.94 -26.77 3.23
CA GLY A 36 6.17 -26.38 2.55
C GLY A 36 6.20 -26.92 1.13
N LEU A 37 5.89 -28.21 0.93
CA LEU A 37 5.82 -28.82 -0.40
C LEU A 37 4.75 -28.18 -1.29
N LEU A 38 3.56 -27.89 -0.74
CA LEU A 38 2.50 -27.21 -1.48
C LEU A 38 2.96 -25.84 -1.98
N ALA A 39 3.63 -25.06 -1.13
CA ALA A 39 4.19 -23.78 -1.50
C ALA A 39 5.33 -23.93 -2.53
N ASP A 40 6.23 -24.89 -2.34
CA ASP A 40 7.32 -25.22 -3.28
C ASP A 40 6.74 -25.53 -4.68
N PHE A 41 5.75 -26.42 -4.74
CA PHE A 41 5.09 -26.82 -5.99
C PHE A 41 4.36 -25.66 -6.66
N ASN A 42 3.63 -24.83 -5.90
CA ASN A 42 2.93 -23.67 -6.44
C ASN A 42 3.91 -22.67 -7.04
N THR A 43 5.03 -22.37 -6.37
CA THR A 43 6.04 -21.46 -6.93
C THR A 43 6.69 -22.05 -8.18
N LEU A 44 7.01 -23.36 -8.21
CA LEU A 44 7.54 -24.01 -9.41
C LEU A 44 6.58 -23.91 -10.59
N LYS A 45 5.29 -24.14 -10.33
CA LYS A 45 4.23 -23.96 -11.33
C LYS A 45 4.20 -22.52 -11.84
N GLU A 46 4.16 -21.54 -10.93
CA GLU A 46 4.17 -20.12 -11.28
C GLU A 46 5.40 -19.75 -12.14
N ILE A 47 6.60 -20.27 -11.83
CA ILE A 47 7.81 -20.08 -12.64
C ILE A 47 7.62 -20.65 -14.05
N SER A 48 7.12 -21.89 -14.15
CA SER A 48 6.94 -22.56 -15.43
C SER A 48 5.92 -21.89 -16.35
N GLU A 49 4.88 -21.29 -15.76
CA GLU A 49 3.80 -20.60 -16.47
C GLU A 49 4.14 -19.14 -16.81
N THR A 50 4.94 -18.48 -15.97
CA THR A 50 5.27 -17.05 -16.12
C THR A 50 6.43 -16.82 -17.10
N LEU A 51 7.50 -17.60 -16.98
CA LEU A 51 8.65 -17.45 -17.87
C LEU A 51 8.28 -17.94 -19.27
N THR A 52 8.57 -17.14 -20.29
CA THR A 52 8.25 -17.46 -21.69
C THR A 52 9.54 -17.64 -22.50
N GLY A 53 9.46 -18.35 -23.63
CA GLY A 53 10.60 -18.50 -24.54
C GLY A 53 11.49 -19.72 -24.32
N ASN A 54 11.01 -20.75 -23.59
CA ASN A 54 11.72 -22.03 -23.40
C ASN A 54 13.07 -21.86 -22.67
N THR A 55 13.04 -21.13 -21.55
CA THR A 55 14.25 -20.78 -20.80
C THR A 55 14.75 -21.94 -19.93
N GLY A 56 15.97 -21.84 -19.40
CA GLY A 56 16.57 -22.90 -18.60
C GLY A 56 15.83 -23.11 -17.28
N LEU A 57 15.50 -22.02 -16.58
CA LEU A 57 14.76 -22.06 -15.31
C LEU A 57 13.33 -22.54 -15.51
N GLN A 58 12.65 -22.10 -16.58
CA GLN A 58 11.30 -22.53 -16.90
C GLN A 58 11.22 -24.06 -17.02
N ASN A 59 12.09 -24.64 -17.85
CA ASN A 59 12.12 -26.09 -18.06
C ASN A 59 12.56 -26.85 -16.82
N LYS A 60 13.54 -26.32 -16.07
CA LYS A 60 13.97 -26.93 -14.82
C LYS A 60 12.85 -26.97 -13.78
N ALA A 61 12.08 -25.89 -13.67
CA ALA A 61 10.92 -25.83 -12.79
C ALA A 61 9.81 -26.80 -13.20
N LEU A 62 9.52 -26.89 -14.50
CA LEU A 62 8.54 -27.83 -15.04
C LEU A 62 8.93 -29.30 -14.78
N VAL A 63 10.20 -29.66 -15.03
CA VAL A 63 10.72 -31.00 -14.76
C VAL A 63 10.71 -31.31 -13.27
N ALA A 64 11.14 -30.37 -12.42
CA ALA A 64 11.09 -30.54 -10.97
C ALA A 64 9.66 -30.75 -10.46
N ALA A 65 8.68 -29.99 -10.97
CA ALA A 65 7.27 -30.15 -10.63
C ALA A 65 6.72 -31.51 -11.07
N ASN A 66 7.02 -31.96 -12.30
CA ASN A 66 6.61 -33.29 -12.77
C ASN A 66 7.21 -34.42 -11.92
N GLU A 67 8.48 -34.30 -11.54
CA GLU A 67 9.11 -35.30 -10.68
C GLU A 67 8.56 -35.29 -9.25
N ILE A 68 8.22 -34.11 -8.71
CA ILE A 68 7.50 -34.01 -7.43
C ILE A 68 6.17 -34.77 -7.50
N MET A 69 5.42 -34.66 -8.60
CA MET A 69 4.17 -35.42 -8.79
C MET A 69 4.40 -36.93 -8.82
N ASN A 70 5.52 -37.38 -9.42
CA ASN A 70 5.88 -38.80 -9.45
C ASN A 70 6.34 -39.32 -8.08
N ILE A 71 7.01 -38.48 -7.29
CA ILE A 71 7.51 -38.83 -5.96
C ILE A 71 6.39 -38.83 -4.92
N PHE A 72 5.48 -37.86 -4.99
CA PHE A 72 4.45 -37.65 -3.98
C PHE A 72 3.47 -38.84 -3.91
N ASP A 73 3.38 -39.45 -2.73
CA ASP A 73 2.42 -40.50 -2.42
C ASP A 73 1.63 -40.08 -1.17
N ASN A 74 0.30 -40.00 -1.31
CA ASN A 74 -0.59 -39.60 -0.21
C ASN A 74 -0.66 -40.63 0.93
N LYS A 75 -0.07 -41.82 0.76
CA LYS A 75 0.05 -42.86 1.78
C LYS A 75 1.44 -42.92 2.42
N ASP A 76 2.45 -42.26 1.86
CA ASP A 76 3.81 -42.22 2.41
C ASP A 76 4.25 -40.80 2.77
N LEU A 77 4.28 -40.47 4.05
CA LEU A 77 4.74 -39.16 4.53
C LEU A 77 6.23 -38.91 4.25
N ALA A 78 7.06 -39.95 4.07
CA ALA A 78 8.46 -39.76 3.70
C ALA A 78 8.60 -39.25 2.26
N SER A 79 7.61 -39.48 1.40
CA SER A 79 7.55 -38.94 0.03
C SER A 79 7.58 -37.41 0.02
N VAL A 80 6.95 -36.76 1.01
CA VAL A 80 6.90 -35.30 1.12
C VAL A 80 8.31 -34.72 1.22
N LYS A 81 9.14 -35.25 2.12
CA LYS A 81 10.53 -34.77 2.30
C LYS A 81 11.38 -35.02 1.05
N LYS A 82 11.20 -36.15 0.38
CA LYS A 82 11.88 -36.46 -0.89
C LYS A 82 11.47 -35.48 -1.99
N ALA A 83 10.18 -35.17 -2.09
CA ALA A 83 9.65 -34.21 -3.06
C ALA A 83 10.17 -32.78 -2.78
N ARG A 84 10.21 -32.35 -1.52
CA ARG A 84 10.83 -31.06 -1.15
C ARG A 84 12.31 -31.00 -1.51
N LYS A 85 13.05 -32.10 -1.29
CA LYS A 85 14.46 -32.18 -1.70
C LYS A 85 14.61 -32.02 -3.21
N ARG A 86 13.66 -32.49 -4.02
CA ARG A 86 13.66 -32.28 -5.47
C ARG A 86 13.45 -30.82 -5.85
N ALA A 87 12.61 -30.07 -5.11
CA ALA A 87 12.40 -28.64 -5.34
C ALA A 87 13.68 -27.80 -5.11
N GLU A 88 14.59 -28.24 -4.24
CA GLU A 88 15.88 -27.56 -3.99
C GLU A 88 16.77 -27.46 -5.24
N GLU A 89 16.54 -28.25 -6.29
CA GLU A 89 17.29 -28.08 -7.53
C GLU A 89 17.01 -26.73 -8.21
N VAL A 90 15.84 -26.15 -7.97
CA VAL A 90 15.45 -24.83 -8.49
C VAL A 90 15.75 -23.74 -7.47
N PHE A 91 15.43 -23.97 -6.20
CA PHE A 91 15.58 -22.97 -5.14
C PHE A 91 16.98 -22.92 -4.51
N GLY A 92 17.83 -23.91 -4.78
CA GLY A 92 19.14 -24.07 -4.16
C GLY A 92 19.09 -25.00 -2.95
N GLU A 93 20.18 -25.76 -2.75
CA GLU A 93 20.27 -26.70 -1.64
C GLU A 93 20.22 -25.99 -0.27
N GLY A 94 19.33 -26.46 0.60
CA GLY A 94 19.16 -25.92 1.95
C GLY A 94 18.62 -24.49 2.02
N TRP A 95 18.00 -23.98 0.94
CA TRP A 95 17.50 -22.59 0.87
C TRP A 95 16.56 -22.23 2.04
N GLU A 96 15.69 -23.15 2.46
CA GLU A 96 14.69 -22.90 3.51
C GLU A 96 15.36 -22.58 4.86
N LYS A 97 16.48 -23.22 5.18
CA LYS A 97 17.21 -23.02 6.44
C LYS A 97 17.82 -21.61 6.56
N LYS A 98 17.90 -20.88 5.45
CA LYS A 98 18.44 -19.52 5.42
C LYS A 98 17.46 -18.51 5.99
N GLY A 99 16.15 -18.79 5.96
CA GLY A 99 15.12 -17.88 6.44
C GLY A 99 15.21 -16.52 5.77
N GLU A 100 15.31 -15.46 6.57
CA GLU A 100 15.49 -14.07 6.14
C GLU A 100 16.83 -13.83 5.42
N LYS A 101 17.87 -14.64 5.69
CA LYS A 101 19.20 -14.46 5.08
C LYS A 101 19.23 -14.83 3.60
N ILE A 102 18.12 -15.35 3.04
CA ILE A 102 18.00 -15.58 1.59
C ILE A 102 18.14 -14.28 0.79
N TYR A 103 17.83 -13.13 1.40
CA TYR A 103 17.97 -11.81 0.78
C TYR A 103 19.43 -11.30 0.75
N ASP A 104 20.32 -11.85 1.59
CA ASP A 104 21.75 -11.48 1.66
C ASP A 104 22.60 -12.17 0.57
N GLU A 105 22.02 -13.13 -0.14
CA GLU A 105 22.69 -13.88 -1.20
C GLU A 105 22.29 -13.37 -2.59
N GLY A 106 23.11 -13.68 -3.60
CA GLY A 106 22.82 -13.35 -4.99
C GLY A 106 23.39 -11.98 -5.38
N THR A 107 22.66 -11.25 -6.22
CA THR A 107 23.07 -9.93 -6.70
C THR A 107 22.58 -8.82 -5.76
N ASP A 108 23.45 -7.82 -5.55
CA ASP A 108 23.14 -6.56 -4.85
C ASP A 108 22.35 -5.58 -5.74
N ARG A 109 22.30 -5.83 -7.05
CA ARG A 109 21.41 -5.09 -7.97
C ARG A 109 20.01 -5.66 -7.90
N HIS A 110 19.18 -5.12 -7.00
CA HIS A 110 17.77 -5.50 -6.86
C HIS A 110 16.90 -4.68 -7.80
N GLN A 111 16.07 -5.36 -8.61
CA GLN A 111 15.15 -4.70 -9.54
C GLN A 111 13.77 -4.49 -8.91
N VAL A 112 13.32 -5.44 -8.09
CA VAL A 112 11.99 -5.36 -7.46
C VAL A 112 12.12 -5.20 -5.94
N TRP A 113 11.47 -4.17 -5.40
CA TRP A 113 11.50 -3.80 -3.99
C TRP A 113 10.13 -4.05 -3.36
N GLY A 114 10.03 -5.04 -2.48
CA GLY A 114 8.80 -5.43 -1.82
C GLY A 114 8.46 -4.55 -0.62
N ILE A 115 7.22 -4.08 -0.57
CA ILE A 115 6.62 -3.47 0.62
C ILE A 115 5.22 -4.04 0.85
N GLY A 116 4.98 -4.54 2.05
CA GLY A 116 3.66 -4.96 2.48
C GLY A 116 2.76 -3.74 2.68
N TYR A 117 1.56 -3.76 2.11
CA TYR A 117 0.62 -2.65 2.23
C TYR A 117 -0.77 -3.16 2.61
N CYS A 118 -1.43 -2.41 3.50
CA CYS A 118 -2.83 -2.65 3.85
C CYS A 118 -3.63 -1.39 3.58
N HIS A 119 -4.15 -1.29 2.37
CA HIS A 119 -5.18 -0.31 2.08
C HIS A 119 -6.47 -0.70 2.81
N ILE A 120 -7.03 0.25 3.55
CA ILE A 120 -8.32 0.10 4.21
C ILE A 120 -9.13 1.33 3.85
N ASP A 121 -10.23 1.13 3.13
CA ASP A 121 -11.13 2.23 2.85
C ASP A 121 -11.78 2.72 4.14
N THR A 122 -11.68 4.03 4.37
CA THR A 122 -12.14 4.62 5.62
C THR A 122 -13.65 4.45 5.75
N ALA A 123 -14.39 4.68 4.66
CA ALA A 123 -15.73 4.17 4.46
C ALA A 123 -15.97 4.01 2.95
N TRP A 124 -16.37 2.80 2.55
CA TRP A 124 -16.74 2.48 1.17
C TRP A 124 -18.01 1.62 1.19
N LEU A 125 -17.86 0.32 1.40
CA LEU A 125 -18.96 -0.64 1.50
C LEU A 125 -19.37 -0.95 2.94
N TRP A 126 -18.91 -0.14 3.90
CA TRP A 126 -19.16 -0.26 5.33
C TRP A 126 -19.02 1.09 6.03
N PRO A 127 -19.66 1.28 7.20
CA PRO A 127 -19.53 2.52 7.97
C PRO A 127 -18.19 2.62 8.70
N TYR A 128 -17.78 3.84 9.09
CA TYR A 128 -16.54 4.12 9.82
C TYR A 128 -16.30 3.20 11.04
N ARG A 129 -17.35 2.86 11.79
CA ARG A 129 -17.26 1.95 12.95
C ARG A 129 -16.70 0.57 12.62
N VAL A 130 -16.93 0.08 11.39
CA VAL A 130 -16.39 -1.20 10.91
C VAL A 130 -14.91 -1.04 10.56
N THR A 131 -14.52 0.11 10.01
CA THR A 131 -13.12 0.44 9.74
C THR A 131 -12.28 0.45 11.00
N GLN A 132 -12.79 1.01 12.10
CA GLN A 132 -12.12 0.97 13.40
C GLN A 132 -11.73 -0.46 13.81
N GLN A 133 -12.61 -1.44 13.56
CA GLN A 133 -12.34 -2.86 13.80
C GLN A 133 -11.42 -3.48 12.74
N LYS A 134 -11.54 -3.05 11.47
CA LYS A 134 -10.66 -3.48 10.36
C LYS A 134 -9.21 -3.10 10.59
N VAL A 135 -8.96 -1.88 11.07
CA VAL A 135 -7.63 -1.40 11.43
C VAL A 135 -7.02 -2.31 12.49
N ALA A 136 -7.73 -2.53 13.61
CA ALA A 136 -7.23 -3.36 14.70
C ALA A 136 -6.88 -4.79 14.25
N ARG A 137 -7.81 -5.50 13.57
CA ARG A 137 -7.56 -6.89 13.14
C ARG A 137 -6.48 -7.02 12.06
N SER A 138 -6.37 -6.02 11.18
CA SER A 138 -5.37 -6.05 10.12
C SER A 138 -4.00 -5.83 10.72
N TRP A 139 -3.84 -4.77 11.52
CA TRP A 139 -2.53 -4.40 12.04
C TRP A 139 -2.07 -5.35 13.16
N SER A 140 -2.97 -5.97 13.93
CA SER A 140 -2.58 -7.06 14.84
C SER A 140 -1.97 -8.24 14.10
N THR A 141 -2.52 -8.59 12.93
CA THR A 141 -1.99 -9.66 12.08
C THR A 141 -0.62 -9.27 11.51
N GLN A 142 -0.45 -8.02 11.09
CA GLN A 142 0.84 -7.55 10.55
C GLN A 142 1.94 -7.46 11.62
N VAL A 143 1.60 -7.05 12.84
CA VAL A 143 2.54 -7.04 13.97
C VAL A 143 3.01 -8.47 14.29
N ASP A 144 2.11 -9.46 14.29
CA ASP A 144 2.46 -10.88 14.44
C ASP A 144 3.35 -11.37 13.27
N LEU A 145 3.03 -11.00 12.03
CA LEU A 145 3.85 -11.35 10.87
C LEU A 145 5.27 -10.80 10.97
N MET A 146 5.46 -9.57 11.44
CA MET A 146 6.80 -9.01 11.67
C MET A 146 7.61 -9.76 12.73
N GLU A 147 6.95 -10.47 13.65
CA GLU A 147 7.64 -11.32 14.64
C GLU A 147 8.07 -12.66 14.02
N ARG A 148 7.28 -13.20 13.09
CA ARG A 148 7.56 -14.47 12.40
C ARG A 148 8.46 -14.33 11.16
N TYR A 149 8.47 -13.15 10.54
CA TYR A 149 9.23 -12.82 9.34
C TYR A 149 10.03 -11.52 9.58
N PRO A 150 11.28 -11.62 10.08
CA PRO A 150 12.10 -10.45 10.43
C PRO A 150 12.40 -9.50 9.27
N GLU A 151 12.39 -9.99 8.03
CA GLU A 151 12.53 -9.20 6.82
C GLU A 151 11.25 -8.45 6.43
N HIS A 152 10.10 -8.77 7.02
CA HIS A 152 8.83 -8.16 6.64
C HIS A 152 8.87 -6.66 6.89
N ARG A 153 8.47 -5.89 5.87
CA ARG A 153 8.26 -4.46 5.95
C ARG A 153 6.84 -4.16 5.55
N PHE A 154 6.19 -3.34 6.35
CA PHE A 154 4.77 -3.05 6.20
C PHE A 154 4.52 -1.56 6.30
N THR A 155 3.54 -1.08 5.56
CA THR A 155 3.14 0.32 5.59
C THR A 155 1.62 0.49 5.50
N CYS A 156 1.15 1.62 6.02
CA CYS A 156 -0.19 2.15 5.83
C CYS A 156 -0.13 3.69 5.91
N SER A 157 -1.14 4.37 5.39
CA SER A 157 -1.05 5.77 4.95
C SER A 157 -1.81 6.78 5.84
N GLN A 158 -2.89 6.37 6.51
CA GLN A 158 -3.92 7.30 7.00
C GLN A 158 -3.77 7.60 8.50
N ALA A 159 -3.40 8.84 8.88
CA ALA A 159 -3.25 9.23 10.28
C ALA A 159 -4.53 9.06 11.12
N GLN A 160 -5.71 9.27 10.52
CA GLN A 160 -7.01 9.05 11.17
C GLN A 160 -7.18 7.60 11.65
N GLN A 161 -6.64 6.61 10.92
CA GLN A 161 -6.71 5.21 11.33
C GLN A 161 -5.79 4.93 12.51
N PHE A 162 -4.59 5.53 12.55
CA PHE A 162 -3.73 5.47 13.73
C PHE A 162 -4.41 6.10 14.95
N LYS A 163 -5.10 7.24 14.77
CA LYS A 163 -5.83 7.88 15.87
C LYS A 163 -6.93 6.98 16.42
N TRP A 164 -7.70 6.33 15.56
CA TRP A 164 -8.70 5.35 16.01
C TRP A 164 -8.07 4.16 16.73
N LEU A 165 -6.90 3.69 16.27
CA LEU A 165 -6.20 2.62 16.96
C LEU A 165 -5.71 3.06 18.34
N GLU A 166 -5.12 4.26 18.45
CA GLU A 166 -4.69 4.87 19.72
C GLU A 166 -5.86 4.98 20.71
N GLU A 167 -7.02 5.48 20.27
CA GLU A 167 -8.17 5.71 21.13
C GLU A 167 -8.90 4.41 21.53
N LEU A 168 -9.03 3.45 20.61
CA LEU A 168 -9.89 2.27 20.80
C LEU A 168 -9.13 1.02 21.19
N TYR A 169 -7.85 0.91 20.83
CA TYR A 169 -7.01 -0.26 21.11
C TYR A 169 -5.60 0.14 21.59
N PRO A 170 -5.45 0.88 22.71
CA PRO A 170 -4.15 1.40 23.17
C PRO A 170 -3.02 0.35 23.27
N PRO A 171 -3.25 -0.89 23.78
CA PRO A 171 -2.18 -1.90 23.83
C PRO A 171 -1.65 -2.29 22.45
N LEU A 172 -2.52 -2.34 21.43
CA LEU A 172 -2.10 -2.63 20.07
C LEU A 172 -1.37 -1.43 19.46
N PHE A 173 -1.80 -0.20 19.77
CA PHE A 173 -1.10 1.01 19.34
C PHE A 173 0.34 1.08 19.86
N GLU A 174 0.59 0.69 21.11
CA GLU A 174 1.96 0.64 21.65
C GLU A 174 2.82 -0.41 20.92
N ARG A 175 2.28 -1.59 20.61
CA ARG A 175 3.00 -2.58 19.77
C ARG A 175 3.31 -2.02 18.38
N VAL A 176 2.37 -1.29 17.77
CA VAL A 176 2.62 -0.62 16.48
C VAL A 176 3.72 0.44 16.63
N ARG A 177 3.70 1.26 17.68
CA ARG A 177 4.75 2.23 17.97
C ARG A 177 6.12 1.59 18.13
N GLU A 178 6.21 0.43 18.78
CA GLU A 178 7.45 -0.35 18.87
C GLU A 178 7.94 -0.81 17.49
N LYS A 179 7.05 -1.33 16.63
CA LYS A 179 7.41 -1.73 15.26
C LYS A 179 7.79 -0.54 14.36
N VAL A 180 7.18 0.63 14.56
CA VAL A 180 7.59 1.87 13.90
C VAL A 180 8.98 2.29 14.34
N LYS A 181 9.26 2.25 15.65
CA LYS A 181 10.59 2.55 16.20
C LYS A 181 11.65 1.56 15.70
N ALA A 182 11.29 0.29 15.55
CA ALA A 182 12.16 -0.76 15.01
C ALA A 182 12.38 -0.66 13.49
N GLY A 183 11.61 0.17 12.79
CA GLY A 183 11.72 0.33 11.34
C GLY A 183 11.13 -0.82 10.52
N THR A 184 10.24 -1.64 11.10
CA THR A 184 9.52 -2.70 10.35
C THR A 184 8.11 -2.28 9.94
N PHE A 185 7.56 -1.26 10.62
CA PHE A 185 6.30 -0.61 10.27
C PHE A 185 6.61 0.83 9.81
N HIS A 186 6.43 1.12 8.53
CA HIS A 186 6.80 2.40 7.93
C HIS A 186 5.62 3.38 7.98
N LEU A 187 5.95 4.65 8.14
CA LEU A 187 4.99 5.75 8.09
C LEU A 187 5.08 6.38 6.69
N VAL A 188 4.02 6.26 5.91
CA VAL A 188 3.87 6.91 4.59
C VAL A 188 2.58 7.72 4.56
N GLY A 189 2.28 8.39 3.44
CA GLY A 189 1.05 9.15 3.27
C GLY A 189 1.18 10.58 3.76
N GLY A 190 1.45 10.76 5.06
CA GLY A 190 1.61 12.09 5.67
C GLY A 190 0.33 12.94 5.71
N ALA A 191 -0.81 12.38 5.29
CA ALA A 191 -2.12 13.03 5.26
C ALA A 191 -3.05 12.48 6.36
N TRP A 192 -4.14 13.20 6.65
CA TRP A 192 -5.13 12.76 7.63
C TRP A 192 -5.87 11.51 7.17
N VAL A 193 -6.31 11.51 5.91
CA VAL A 193 -6.85 10.34 5.20
C VAL A 193 -6.26 10.29 3.78
N GLU A 194 -6.46 9.17 3.08
CA GLU A 194 -6.27 9.12 1.63
C GLU A 194 -7.43 9.86 0.97
N ASN A 195 -7.28 11.17 0.82
CA ASN A 195 -8.35 12.05 0.36
C ASN A 195 -8.52 12.06 -1.16
N ASP A 196 -9.70 12.46 -1.63
CA ASP A 196 -9.87 12.89 -3.02
C ASP A 196 -9.00 14.13 -3.29
N ALA A 197 -8.25 14.11 -4.40
CA ALA A 197 -7.31 15.18 -4.73
C ALA A 197 -7.89 16.27 -5.66
N ASN A 198 -9.18 16.21 -6.01
CA ASN A 198 -9.80 17.13 -6.98
C ASN A 198 -10.80 18.08 -6.34
N MET A 199 -11.72 17.56 -5.53
CA MET A 199 -12.86 18.27 -4.98
C MET A 199 -12.55 19.17 -3.77
N PRO A 200 -11.69 18.79 -2.82
CA PRO A 200 -11.37 19.65 -1.68
C PRO A 200 -10.77 20.99 -2.12
N SER A 201 -10.97 22.04 -1.30
CA SER A 201 -10.25 23.30 -1.49
C SER A 201 -8.75 23.14 -1.26
N GLY A 202 -7.93 24.04 -1.81
CA GLY A 202 -6.48 24.06 -1.54
C GLY A 202 -6.15 24.12 -0.05
N GLU A 203 -6.89 24.92 0.74
CA GLU A 203 -6.72 24.96 2.20
C GLU A 203 -7.04 23.61 2.84
N ALA A 204 -8.10 22.93 2.41
CA ALA A 204 -8.42 21.60 2.93
C ALA A 204 -7.31 20.58 2.60
N LEU A 205 -6.72 20.63 1.40
CA LEU A 205 -5.56 19.79 1.05
C LEU A 205 -4.34 20.11 1.92
N ILE A 206 -4.07 21.40 2.20
CA ILE A 206 -3.03 21.80 3.17
C ILE A 206 -3.33 21.23 4.56
N ARG A 207 -4.60 21.23 4.97
CA ARG A 207 -5.04 20.68 6.27
C ARG A 207 -4.93 19.16 6.33
N GLN A 208 -5.17 18.44 5.24
CA GLN A 208 -4.89 17.00 5.15
C GLN A 208 -3.44 16.72 5.59
N PHE A 209 -2.47 17.39 4.97
CA PHE A 209 -1.06 17.20 5.31
C PHE A 209 -0.68 17.78 6.68
N THR A 210 -1.22 18.93 7.05
CA THR A 210 -0.89 19.56 8.35
C THR A 210 -1.35 18.68 9.51
N HIS A 211 -2.57 18.12 9.45
CA HIS A 211 -3.08 17.23 10.48
C HIS A 211 -2.37 15.87 10.46
N GLY A 212 -2.13 15.30 9.27
CA GLY A 212 -1.40 14.03 9.11
C GLY A 212 0.04 14.11 9.64
N GLN A 213 0.84 15.04 9.11
CA GLN A 213 2.23 15.21 9.53
C GLN A 213 2.36 15.53 11.01
N ARG A 214 1.51 16.42 11.56
CA ARG A 214 1.53 16.72 13.00
C ARG A 214 1.20 15.50 13.85
N TYR A 215 0.24 14.68 13.41
CA TYR A 215 -0.08 13.45 14.13
C TYR A 215 1.13 12.52 14.20
N PHE A 216 1.78 12.26 13.05
CA PHE A 216 2.95 11.39 13.02
C PHE A 216 4.13 11.95 13.81
N GLU A 217 4.39 13.26 13.69
CA GLU A 217 5.46 13.96 14.40
C GLU A 217 5.26 13.87 15.92
N THR A 218 4.04 14.09 16.41
CA THR A 218 3.75 14.07 17.85
C THR A 218 3.73 12.68 18.48
N ARG A 219 3.40 11.62 17.73
CA ARG A 219 3.27 10.25 18.26
C ARG A 219 4.47 9.35 18.01
N PHE A 220 5.21 9.62 16.94
CA PHE A 220 6.34 8.79 16.52
C PHE A 220 7.64 9.58 16.38
N GLY A 221 7.62 10.91 16.57
CA GLY A 221 8.80 11.76 16.50
C GLY A 221 9.36 11.95 15.08
N LYS A 222 8.57 11.60 14.05
CA LYS A 222 8.98 11.67 12.64
C LYS A 222 7.84 12.14 11.76
N ARG A 223 8.18 12.84 10.67
CA ARG A 223 7.27 13.16 9.57
C ARG A 223 7.46 12.16 8.43
N CYS A 224 6.42 11.94 7.64
CA CYS A 224 6.53 11.13 6.43
C CYS A 224 7.28 11.92 5.34
N GLU A 225 8.17 11.26 4.60
CA GLU A 225 8.86 11.83 3.43
C GLU A 225 8.18 11.43 2.10
N THR A 226 7.41 10.35 2.13
CA THR A 226 6.67 9.79 1.00
C THR A 226 5.17 10.02 1.16
N ALA A 227 4.60 10.84 0.27
CA ALA A 227 3.16 10.93 0.10
C ALA A 227 2.64 9.65 -0.60
N TRP A 228 1.50 9.14 -0.17
CA TRP A 228 0.99 7.84 -0.60
C TRP A 228 -0.51 7.94 -0.86
N LEU A 229 -0.90 7.92 -2.13
CA LEU A 229 -2.29 8.09 -2.57
C LEU A 229 -2.62 7.19 -3.76
N PRO A 230 -2.62 5.85 -3.57
CA PRO A 230 -2.81 4.88 -4.63
C PRO A 230 -4.19 4.92 -5.28
N ASP A 231 -5.24 5.29 -4.54
CA ASP A 231 -6.64 5.10 -4.97
C ASP A 231 -7.45 6.38 -5.22
N SER A 232 -6.82 7.56 -5.24
CA SER A 232 -7.54 8.81 -5.58
C SER A 232 -7.95 8.86 -7.06
N PHE A 233 -9.15 9.38 -7.33
CA PHE A 233 -9.75 9.40 -8.67
C PHE A 233 -9.29 10.60 -9.52
N GLY A 234 -7.99 10.65 -9.79
CA GLY A 234 -7.30 11.78 -10.41
C GLY A 234 -6.57 12.64 -9.39
N LEU A 235 -5.63 13.47 -9.87
CA LEU A 235 -4.76 14.27 -9.01
C LEU A 235 -4.52 15.67 -9.60
N THR A 236 -4.88 16.71 -8.85
CA THR A 236 -4.67 18.10 -9.24
C THR A 236 -3.19 18.46 -9.42
N GLY A 237 -2.89 19.31 -10.41
CA GLY A 237 -1.53 19.79 -10.68
C GLY A 237 -0.92 20.68 -9.59
N ALA A 238 -1.66 21.02 -8.52
CA ALA A 238 -1.11 21.73 -7.37
C ALA A 238 -0.47 20.81 -6.31
N TYR A 239 -0.75 19.49 -6.35
CA TYR A 239 -0.29 18.55 -5.34
C TYR A 239 1.24 18.51 -5.14
N PRO A 240 2.09 18.56 -6.19
CA PRO A 240 3.54 18.59 -6.02
C PRO A 240 4.02 19.71 -5.08
N GLN A 241 3.47 20.91 -5.25
CA GLN A 241 3.78 22.05 -4.38
C GLN A 241 3.35 21.77 -2.93
N LEU A 242 2.13 21.29 -2.73
CA LEU A 242 1.58 21.03 -1.39
C LEU A 242 2.38 19.94 -0.65
N MET A 243 2.77 18.88 -1.34
CA MET A 243 3.60 17.80 -0.78
C MET A 243 4.97 18.33 -0.34
N ARG A 244 5.63 19.14 -1.19
CA ARG A 244 6.93 19.74 -0.87
C ARG A 244 6.84 20.70 0.32
N LEU A 245 5.79 21.52 0.40
CA LEU A 245 5.54 22.39 1.55
C LEU A 245 5.30 21.59 2.85
N ALA A 246 4.70 20.40 2.74
CA ALA A 246 4.52 19.48 3.87
C ALA A 246 5.79 18.67 4.22
N GLY A 247 6.90 18.87 3.50
CA GLY A 247 8.17 18.18 3.71
C GLY A 247 8.29 16.81 3.01
N MET A 248 7.33 16.46 2.15
CA MET A 248 7.36 15.21 1.37
C MET A 248 7.97 15.46 -0.01
N LYS A 249 8.92 14.62 -0.40
CA LYS A 249 9.67 14.70 -1.67
C LYS A 249 9.37 13.55 -2.64
N TYR A 250 8.78 12.47 -2.12
CA TYR A 250 8.39 11.29 -2.88
C TYR A 250 6.88 11.14 -2.93
N PHE A 251 6.39 10.53 -4.01
CA PHE A 251 4.97 10.29 -4.21
C PHE A 251 4.74 8.90 -4.82
N PHE A 252 3.83 8.14 -4.22
CA PHE A 252 3.33 6.89 -4.77
C PHE A 252 1.83 6.99 -5.09
N THR A 253 1.45 6.58 -6.31
CA THR A 253 0.05 6.46 -6.73
C THR A 253 -0.13 5.27 -7.67
N GLN A 254 -1.37 4.84 -7.92
CA GLN A 254 -1.62 3.68 -8.79
C GLN A 254 -2.82 3.84 -9.71
N LYS A 255 -3.87 4.58 -9.31
CA LYS A 255 -5.17 4.61 -10.03
C LYS A 255 -5.07 4.98 -11.51
N LEU A 256 -4.04 5.72 -11.92
CA LEU A 256 -3.80 6.09 -13.33
C LEU A 256 -3.50 4.88 -14.23
N SER A 257 -3.14 3.70 -13.69
CA SER A 257 -3.06 2.47 -14.50
C SER A 257 -4.43 1.99 -14.99
N TRP A 258 -5.53 2.54 -14.47
CA TRP A 258 -6.90 2.20 -14.85
C TRP A 258 -7.47 3.12 -15.93
N ASN A 259 -6.66 3.98 -16.55
CA ASN A 259 -7.09 4.75 -17.71
C ASN A 259 -7.60 3.79 -18.80
N ASN A 260 -8.84 4.02 -19.25
CA ASN A 260 -9.50 3.16 -20.25
C ASN A 260 -9.39 3.68 -21.69
N ILE A 261 -8.83 4.88 -21.91
CA ILE A 261 -8.60 5.44 -23.24
C ILE A 261 -7.09 5.42 -23.55
N ASN A 262 -6.27 6.09 -22.74
CA ASN A 262 -4.83 6.20 -22.92
C ASN A 262 -4.06 5.54 -21.78
N VAL A 263 -3.22 4.57 -22.12
CA VAL A 263 -2.24 4.02 -21.17
C VAL A 263 -1.28 5.15 -20.76
N PHE A 264 -1.25 5.48 -19.46
CA PHE A 264 -0.33 6.50 -18.94
C PHE A 264 1.12 6.11 -19.27
N PRO A 265 1.98 7.02 -19.77
CA PRO A 265 3.23 6.65 -20.44
C PRO A 265 4.41 6.30 -19.52
N HIS A 266 4.33 6.55 -18.20
CA HIS A 266 5.47 6.41 -17.30
C HIS A 266 5.16 5.56 -16.06
N SER A 267 6.17 4.86 -15.55
CA SER A 267 6.15 4.18 -14.25
C SER A 267 6.86 5.02 -13.19
N THR A 268 7.99 5.65 -13.57
CA THR A 268 8.79 6.48 -12.65
C THR A 268 9.11 7.81 -13.32
N PHE A 269 8.71 8.94 -12.73
CA PHE A 269 8.80 10.24 -13.39
C PHE A 269 8.86 11.41 -12.40
N ASN A 270 9.39 12.54 -12.85
CA ASN A 270 9.29 13.80 -12.12
C ASN A 270 7.91 14.41 -12.35
N TRP A 271 7.09 14.48 -11.31
CA TRP A 271 5.80 15.16 -11.39
C TRP A 271 5.97 16.63 -10.99
N VAL A 272 5.77 17.51 -11.96
CA VAL A 272 5.95 18.96 -11.84
C VAL A 272 4.59 19.63 -11.72
N GLY A 273 4.40 20.37 -10.64
CA GLY A 273 3.19 21.13 -10.38
C GLY A 273 3.07 22.34 -11.30
N ILE A 274 1.89 22.97 -11.27
CA ILE A 274 1.58 24.15 -12.10
C ILE A 274 2.49 25.36 -11.84
N ASP A 275 3.20 25.37 -10.70
CA ASP A 275 4.15 26.39 -10.28
C ASP A 275 5.62 26.03 -10.57
N GLY A 276 5.88 24.84 -11.15
CA GLY A 276 7.23 24.33 -11.39
C GLY A 276 7.83 23.52 -10.23
N THR A 277 7.14 23.40 -9.08
CA THR A 277 7.61 22.57 -7.97
C THR A 277 7.53 21.09 -8.35
N GLN A 278 8.55 20.30 -8.03
CA GLN A 278 8.64 18.90 -8.42
C GLN A 278 8.70 17.91 -7.25
N VAL A 279 8.13 16.72 -7.46
CA VAL A 279 8.31 15.52 -6.64
C VAL A 279 8.65 14.31 -7.52
N LEU A 280 9.38 13.34 -6.98
CA LEU A 280 9.60 12.07 -7.67
C LEU A 280 8.38 11.18 -7.45
N CYS A 281 7.75 10.78 -8.55
CA CYS A 281 6.56 9.94 -8.57
C CYS A 281 6.90 8.52 -9.04
N HIS A 282 6.33 7.52 -8.39
CA HIS A 282 6.35 6.13 -8.86
C HIS A 282 4.94 5.54 -8.86
N MET A 283 4.61 4.83 -9.94
CA MET A 283 3.47 3.94 -10.08
C MET A 283 4.00 2.53 -10.32
N THR A 284 3.54 1.55 -9.55
CA THR A 284 4.06 0.21 -9.70
C THR A 284 3.68 -0.36 -11.09
N PRO A 285 4.65 -0.93 -11.83
CA PRO A 285 4.37 -1.63 -13.09
C PRO A 285 3.46 -2.85 -12.94
N VAL A 286 3.24 -3.34 -11.71
CA VAL A 286 2.32 -4.46 -11.43
C VAL A 286 0.85 -4.07 -11.64
N ASP A 287 0.58 -2.77 -11.80
CA ASP A 287 -0.74 -2.17 -12.04
C ASP A 287 -1.74 -2.32 -10.88
N THR A 288 -1.28 -2.74 -9.70
CA THR A 288 -2.09 -2.87 -8.48
C THR A 288 -1.26 -2.65 -7.22
N TYR A 289 -1.88 -2.08 -6.18
CA TYR A 289 -1.33 -2.00 -4.83
C TYR A 289 -1.79 -3.17 -3.92
N THR A 290 -2.49 -4.15 -4.50
CA THR A 290 -2.98 -5.37 -3.84
C THR A 290 -2.36 -6.64 -4.40
N ALA A 291 -1.11 -6.53 -4.89
CA ALA A 291 -0.39 -7.66 -5.48
C ALA A 291 -0.34 -8.85 -4.53
N GLN A 292 -0.33 -10.06 -5.09
CA GLN A 292 -0.36 -11.31 -4.31
C GLN A 292 1.04 -11.90 -4.08
N ALA A 293 2.08 -11.15 -4.48
CA ALA A 293 3.48 -11.54 -4.42
C ALA A 293 3.77 -12.86 -5.16
N THR A 294 3.18 -13.00 -6.35
CA THR A 294 3.40 -14.14 -7.25
C THR A 294 4.64 -13.95 -8.12
N VAL A 295 5.14 -15.02 -8.75
CA VAL A 295 6.23 -14.91 -9.74
C VAL A 295 5.84 -13.96 -10.88
N ASN A 296 4.57 -13.99 -11.30
CA ASN A 296 4.04 -13.10 -12.31
C ASN A 296 4.03 -11.63 -11.87
N ASP A 297 3.74 -11.34 -10.60
CA ASP A 297 3.81 -9.97 -10.08
C ASP A 297 5.26 -9.43 -10.13
N ILE A 298 6.24 -10.27 -9.76
CA ILE A 298 7.66 -9.90 -9.86
C ILE A 298 8.08 -9.68 -11.32
N ASN A 299 7.65 -10.57 -12.22
CA ASN A 299 7.94 -10.44 -13.64
C ASN A 299 7.33 -9.17 -14.24
N LYS A 300 6.05 -8.87 -13.94
CA LYS A 300 5.38 -7.63 -14.34
C LYS A 300 6.08 -6.39 -13.83
N GLY A 301 6.64 -6.44 -12.63
CA GLY A 301 7.47 -5.37 -12.07
C GLY A 301 8.54 -4.87 -13.06
N VAL A 302 9.08 -5.76 -13.89
CA VAL A 302 10.05 -5.40 -14.94
C VAL A 302 9.40 -5.27 -16.31
N THR A 303 8.59 -6.26 -16.73
CA THR A 303 8.07 -6.30 -18.12
C THR A 303 7.07 -5.21 -18.44
N ASN A 304 6.34 -4.71 -17.44
CA ASN A 304 5.36 -3.63 -17.61
C ASN A 304 5.95 -2.25 -17.30
N HIS A 305 7.23 -2.17 -16.91
CA HIS A 305 7.84 -0.90 -16.55
C HIS A 305 7.97 -0.03 -17.81
N LYS A 306 7.35 1.15 -17.79
CA LYS A 306 7.09 1.92 -19.03
C LYS A 306 8.27 2.75 -19.51
N ASN A 307 9.27 2.94 -18.66
CA ASN A 307 10.46 3.73 -18.95
C ASN A 307 11.72 3.10 -18.36
N LEU A 308 12.00 1.85 -18.76
CA LEU A 308 13.16 1.05 -18.34
C LEU A 308 14.50 1.69 -18.73
N GLU A 309 14.50 2.54 -19.75
CA GLU A 309 15.68 3.31 -20.20
C GLU A 309 16.15 4.32 -19.15
N SER A 310 15.26 4.78 -18.26
CA SER A 310 15.60 5.73 -17.19
C SER A 310 15.87 5.05 -15.84
N SER A 311 15.12 3.99 -15.52
CA SER A 311 15.31 3.21 -14.29
C SER A 311 14.65 1.84 -14.44
N ASP A 312 15.32 0.79 -13.95
CA ASP A 312 14.79 -0.59 -13.96
C ASP A 312 14.23 -1.04 -12.61
N LYS A 313 13.99 -0.09 -11.71
CA LYS A 313 13.52 -0.32 -10.35
C LYS A 313 11.99 -0.27 -10.28
N ALA A 314 11.40 -1.26 -9.63
CA ALA A 314 9.96 -1.33 -9.42
C ALA A 314 9.63 -1.62 -7.96
N LEU A 315 8.65 -0.90 -7.42
CA LEU A 315 8.09 -1.19 -6.11
C LEU A 315 7.01 -2.27 -6.24
N LEU A 316 7.17 -3.42 -5.61
CA LEU A 316 6.10 -4.41 -5.44
C LEU A 316 5.31 -4.05 -4.17
N VAL A 317 4.12 -3.50 -4.37
CA VAL A 317 3.18 -3.20 -3.27
C VAL A 317 2.20 -4.36 -3.14
N PHE A 318 2.36 -5.17 -2.10
CA PHE A 318 1.63 -6.43 -1.95
C PHE A 318 0.82 -6.50 -0.67
N GLY A 319 -0.28 -7.25 -0.72
CA GLY A 319 -1.20 -7.44 0.41
C GLY A 319 -2.66 -7.37 -0.02
N ASN A 320 -3.54 -7.87 0.84
CA ASN A 320 -4.97 -7.68 0.63
C ASN A 320 -5.34 -6.24 1.06
N GLY A 321 -5.85 -5.47 0.10
CA GLY A 321 -6.28 -4.08 0.27
C GLY A 321 -7.79 -3.91 0.16
N ASP A 322 -8.20 -2.65 -0.03
CA ASP A 322 -9.57 -2.11 -0.19
C ASP A 322 -10.43 -2.33 1.06
N GLY A 323 -10.46 -3.53 1.62
CA GLY A 323 -11.16 -3.89 2.85
C GLY A 323 -10.27 -4.19 4.04
N GLY A 324 -8.95 -4.04 3.92
CA GLY A 324 -7.94 -4.40 4.90
C GLY A 324 -7.38 -5.82 4.78
N GLY A 325 -6.75 -6.31 5.85
CA GLY A 325 -6.07 -7.62 5.92
C GLY A 325 -4.55 -7.51 5.76
N GLY A 326 -4.09 -6.83 4.72
CA GLY A 326 -2.67 -6.70 4.41
C GLY A 326 -2.05 -8.01 3.90
N PRO A 327 -0.72 -8.11 3.90
CA PRO A 327 0.01 -9.33 3.54
C PRO A 327 -0.38 -10.57 4.35
N LEU A 328 -0.31 -11.74 3.70
CA LEU A 328 -0.51 -13.04 4.32
C LEU A 328 0.84 -13.79 4.42
N PRO A 329 1.00 -14.75 5.36
CA PRO A 329 2.22 -15.57 5.46
C PRO A 329 2.63 -16.19 4.12
N LYS A 330 1.64 -16.71 3.37
CA LYS A 330 1.86 -17.31 2.04
C LYS A 330 2.59 -16.39 1.05
N MET A 331 2.37 -15.06 1.16
CA MET A 331 2.97 -14.08 0.25
C MET A 331 4.47 -13.93 0.56
N LEU A 332 4.81 -13.84 1.85
CA LEU A 332 6.20 -13.77 2.32
C LEU A 332 6.95 -15.09 2.04
N ASP A 333 6.28 -16.22 2.26
CA ASP A 333 6.80 -17.55 1.93
C ASP A 333 7.08 -17.71 0.42
N ASN A 334 6.23 -17.13 -0.44
CA ASN A 334 6.44 -17.14 -1.88
C ASN A 334 7.61 -16.23 -2.26
N LEU A 335 7.71 -15.03 -1.68
CA LEU A 335 8.84 -14.12 -1.93
C LEU A 335 10.19 -14.74 -1.56
N ARG A 336 10.29 -15.50 -0.47
CA ARG A 336 11.50 -16.25 -0.12
C ARG A 336 11.87 -17.27 -1.21
N ARG A 337 10.90 -18.00 -1.76
CA ARG A 337 11.13 -18.97 -2.84
C ARG A 337 11.51 -18.31 -4.15
N ILE A 338 10.86 -17.19 -4.48
CA ILE A 338 11.20 -16.40 -5.67
C ILE A 338 12.62 -15.85 -5.54
N ARG A 339 12.98 -15.30 -4.37
CA ARG A 339 14.37 -14.86 -4.09
C ARG A 339 15.33 -16.03 -4.23
N ALA A 340 15.04 -17.17 -3.62
CA ALA A 340 15.85 -18.39 -3.71
C ALA A 340 16.06 -18.84 -5.17
N ALA A 341 15.02 -18.86 -6.00
CA ALA A 341 15.14 -19.15 -7.43
C ALA A 341 16.01 -18.10 -8.16
N SER A 342 15.82 -16.80 -7.87
CA SER A 342 16.59 -15.71 -8.48
C SER A 342 18.07 -15.70 -8.06
N ASN A 343 18.40 -16.25 -6.89
CA ASN A 343 19.80 -16.39 -6.46
C ASN A 343 20.52 -17.47 -7.28
N ASN A 344 19.79 -18.45 -7.82
CA ASN A 344 20.33 -19.55 -8.63
C ASN A 344 20.17 -19.33 -10.14
N SER A 345 19.43 -18.32 -10.57
CA SER A 345 19.16 -18.04 -11.98
C SER A 345 18.92 -16.56 -12.24
N ARG A 346 19.47 -16.04 -13.33
CA ARG A 346 19.28 -14.65 -13.78
C ARG A 346 18.00 -14.41 -14.58
N GLU A 347 17.22 -15.47 -14.82
CA GLU A 347 16.00 -15.40 -15.64
C GLU A 347 14.79 -14.85 -14.86
N LEU A 348 14.89 -14.74 -13.53
CA LEU A 348 13.91 -14.06 -12.69
C LEU A 348 14.50 -12.77 -12.10
N PRO A 349 13.74 -11.66 -12.10
CA PRO A 349 14.18 -10.44 -11.45
C PRO A 349 14.44 -10.66 -9.95
N PRO A 350 15.58 -10.21 -9.41
CA PRO A 350 15.86 -10.27 -7.99
C PRO A 350 14.92 -9.35 -7.21
N VAL A 351 14.17 -9.94 -6.27
CA VAL A 351 13.32 -9.22 -5.31
C VAL A 351 14.00 -9.07 -3.96
N ILE A 352 13.84 -7.92 -3.32
CA ILE A 352 14.27 -7.66 -1.94
C ILE A 352 13.10 -7.12 -1.11
N MET A 353 13.06 -7.43 0.18
CA MET A 353 12.28 -6.67 1.15
C MET A 353 13.12 -5.47 1.60
N GLY A 354 13.03 -4.35 0.87
CA GLY A 354 13.88 -3.17 1.10
C GLY A 354 13.72 -2.60 2.51
N PRO A 355 14.73 -1.92 3.10
CA PRO A 355 14.68 -1.51 4.50
C PRO A 355 13.59 -0.46 4.76
N LEU A 356 13.49 0.57 3.92
CA LEU A 356 12.47 1.62 3.91
C LEU A 356 11.87 1.81 2.51
N VAL A 357 10.68 2.42 2.43
CA VAL A 357 10.09 2.83 1.13
C VAL A 357 10.92 3.95 0.51
N GLU A 358 11.44 4.84 1.35
CA GLU A 358 12.31 5.94 0.97
C GLU A 358 13.59 5.46 0.30
N ASP A 359 14.16 4.32 0.74
CA ASP A 359 15.38 3.74 0.16
C ASP A 359 15.18 3.37 -1.32
N PHE A 360 13.97 2.93 -1.70
CA PHE A 360 13.65 2.67 -3.09
C PHE A 360 13.72 3.97 -3.92
N PHE A 361 13.12 5.06 -3.43
CA PHE A 361 13.15 6.35 -4.12
C PHE A 361 14.55 6.96 -4.16
N ASP A 362 15.31 6.84 -3.06
CA ASP A 362 16.71 7.26 -3.00
C ASP A 362 17.54 6.50 -4.04
N LYS A 363 17.31 5.18 -4.18
CA LYS A 363 18.02 4.38 -5.20
C LYS A 363 17.64 4.77 -6.62
N VAL A 364 16.37 5.06 -6.88
CA VAL A 364 15.92 5.60 -8.18
C VAL A 364 16.65 6.92 -8.47
N LEU A 365 16.72 7.84 -7.51
CA LEU A 365 17.43 9.11 -7.69
C LEU A 365 18.93 8.91 -7.96
N GLU A 366 19.57 8.01 -7.22
CA GLU A 366 21.00 7.68 -7.40
C GLU A 366 21.28 7.18 -8.82
N GLU A 367 20.45 6.26 -9.34
CA GLU A 367 20.65 5.65 -10.65
C GLU A 367 20.20 6.51 -11.83
N SER A 368 19.40 7.55 -11.59
CA SER A 368 18.86 8.45 -12.63
C SER A 368 19.48 9.86 -12.61
N ASN A 369 20.72 9.96 -12.09
CA ASN A 369 21.46 11.22 -11.96
C ASN A 369 20.65 12.30 -11.22
N ALA A 370 20.21 11.98 -10.00
CA ALA A 370 19.32 12.81 -9.17
C ALA A 370 17.97 13.13 -9.84
N GLY A 371 17.48 12.23 -10.71
CA GLY A 371 16.22 12.34 -11.40
C GLY A 371 16.28 13.08 -12.74
N THR A 372 17.44 13.57 -13.20
CA THR A 372 17.52 14.28 -14.50
C THR A 372 17.22 13.39 -15.69
N ASP A 373 17.46 12.08 -15.55
CA ASP A 373 17.28 11.11 -16.62
C ASP A 373 15.84 10.58 -16.68
N LEU A 374 15.01 10.96 -15.71
CA LEU A 374 13.60 10.57 -15.65
C LEU A 374 12.73 11.49 -16.53
N PRO A 375 11.67 10.94 -17.15
CA PRO A 375 10.68 11.76 -17.84
C PRO A 375 9.97 12.70 -16.87
N THR A 376 9.41 13.78 -17.41
CA THR A 376 8.72 14.81 -16.64
C THR A 376 7.26 14.91 -17.07
N TRP A 377 6.36 14.95 -16.08
CA TRP A 377 4.94 15.24 -16.30
C TRP A 377 4.58 16.60 -15.69
N ASN A 378 4.08 17.53 -16.50
CA ASN A 378 3.75 18.88 -16.06
C ASN A 378 2.23 19.03 -15.87
N GLY A 379 1.80 19.46 -14.68
CA GLY A 379 0.41 19.78 -14.38
C GLY A 379 -0.39 18.60 -13.82
N GLU A 380 -1.67 18.53 -14.17
CA GLU A 380 -2.62 17.55 -13.64
C GLU A 380 -2.29 16.12 -14.09
N LEU A 381 -2.43 15.16 -13.19
CA LEU A 381 -2.50 13.74 -13.57
C LEU A 381 -3.98 13.37 -13.72
N TYR A 382 -4.48 13.55 -14.94
CA TYR A 382 -5.88 13.32 -15.27
C TYR A 382 -6.19 11.82 -15.33
N LEU A 383 -7.16 11.38 -14.52
CA LEU A 383 -7.69 10.01 -14.59
C LEU A 383 -8.82 9.97 -15.62
N GLU A 384 -8.65 9.16 -16.66
CA GLU A 384 -9.62 9.01 -17.75
C GLU A 384 -10.79 8.08 -17.40
N PHE A 385 -11.04 7.89 -16.10
CA PHE A 385 -12.05 6.99 -15.54
C PHE A 385 -12.83 7.69 -14.42
N HIS A 386 -13.87 7.06 -13.87
CA HIS A 386 -14.64 7.54 -12.72
C HIS A 386 -15.20 8.99 -12.80
N ARG A 387 -15.37 9.59 -13.99
CA ARG A 387 -15.80 11.00 -14.16
C ARG A 387 -17.16 11.35 -13.53
N GLY A 388 -18.03 10.35 -13.34
CA GLY A 388 -19.34 10.54 -12.68
C GLY A 388 -19.21 10.95 -11.20
N THR A 389 -18.06 10.72 -10.59
CA THR A 389 -17.80 11.07 -9.19
C THR A 389 -17.79 12.58 -8.93
N TYR A 390 -17.63 13.41 -9.97
CA TYR A 390 -17.74 14.87 -9.84
C TYR A 390 -19.18 15.33 -9.56
N THR A 391 -20.20 14.56 -9.97
CA THR A 391 -21.62 14.94 -9.86
C THR A 391 -22.43 14.08 -8.90
N SER A 392 -22.04 12.82 -8.70
CA SER A 392 -22.70 11.90 -7.73
C SER A 392 -22.74 12.52 -6.32
N HIS A 393 -23.77 12.22 -5.52
CA HIS A 393 -23.93 12.72 -4.15
C HIS A 393 -23.69 14.25 -3.98
N GLY A 394 -24.33 15.07 -4.81
CA GLY A 394 -24.16 16.55 -4.80
C GLY A 394 -24.45 17.23 -3.45
N SER A 395 -25.30 16.65 -2.60
CA SER A 395 -25.58 17.15 -1.25
C SER A 395 -24.35 17.08 -0.33
N ILE A 396 -23.58 16.00 -0.39
CA ILE A 396 -22.33 15.82 0.38
C ILE A 396 -21.30 16.85 -0.08
N LYS A 397 -21.13 17.01 -1.39
CA LYS A 397 -20.19 17.99 -1.98
C LYS A 397 -20.54 19.43 -1.58
N LYS A 398 -21.83 19.79 -1.60
CA LYS A 398 -22.32 21.08 -1.12
C LYS A 398 -22.05 21.25 0.38
N GLY A 399 -22.27 20.21 1.17
CA GLY A 399 -21.96 20.17 2.60
C GLY A 399 -20.47 20.38 2.90
N ASN A 400 -19.59 19.70 2.16
CA ASN A 400 -18.14 19.88 2.26
C ASN A 400 -17.74 21.33 1.98
N ARG A 401 -18.15 21.88 0.83
CA ARG A 401 -17.77 23.26 0.46
C ARG A 401 -18.28 24.29 1.47
N LYS A 402 -19.51 24.12 1.99
CA LYS A 402 -20.05 24.97 3.06
C LYS A 402 -19.20 24.86 4.33
N SER A 403 -18.78 23.66 4.70
CA SER A 403 -17.96 23.43 5.90
C SER A 403 -16.58 24.05 5.78
N GLU A 404 -15.93 23.94 4.62
CA GLU A 404 -14.64 24.58 4.35
C GLU A 404 -14.71 26.11 4.47
N ILE A 405 -15.74 26.73 3.85
CA ILE A 405 -15.93 28.20 3.93
C ILE A 405 -16.18 28.61 5.39
N LEU A 406 -17.06 27.92 6.10
CA LEU A 406 -17.36 28.22 7.50
C LEU A 406 -16.14 28.07 8.40
N LEU A 407 -15.32 27.03 8.21
CA LEU A 407 -14.10 26.84 8.99
C LEU A 407 -13.09 27.96 8.76
N ARG A 408 -12.89 28.35 7.50
CA ARG A 408 -12.05 29.52 7.16
C ARG A 408 -12.55 30.78 7.86
N ASP A 409 -13.86 31.06 7.79
CA ASP A 409 -14.44 32.26 8.38
C ASP A 409 -14.34 32.24 9.92
N VAL A 410 -14.57 31.08 10.54
CA VAL A 410 -14.40 30.88 12.00
C VAL A 410 -12.95 31.12 12.41
N GLU A 411 -11.97 30.56 11.71
CA GLU A 411 -10.56 30.76 12.01
C GLU A 411 -10.14 32.21 11.83
N HIS A 412 -10.61 32.88 10.78
CA HIS A 412 -10.33 34.29 10.53
C HIS A 412 -10.83 35.17 11.69
N VAL A 413 -12.13 35.06 12.03
CA VAL A 413 -12.74 35.88 13.09
C VAL A 413 -12.16 35.53 14.46
N ALA A 414 -11.94 34.25 14.76
CA ALA A 414 -11.33 33.82 16.02
C ALA A 414 -9.90 34.33 16.16
N THR A 415 -9.13 34.38 15.07
CA THR A 415 -7.78 34.94 15.07
C THR A 415 -7.82 36.43 15.36
N LEU A 416 -8.68 37.20 14.67
CA LEU A 416 -8.85 38.63 14.93
C LEU A 416 -9.27 38.91 16.37
N ALA A 417 -10.23 38.16 16.91
CA ALA A 417 -10.68 38.27 18.30
C ALA A 417 -9.55 37.98 19.30
N SER A 418 -8.67 37.02 19.00
CA SER A 418 -7.50 36.71 19.83
C SER A 418 -6.41 37.78 19.79
N LEU A 419 -6.33 38.57 18.72
CA LEU A 419 -5.36 39.67 18.57
C LEU A 419 -5.89 40.98 19.16
N TYR A 420 -7.18 41.28 19.00
CA TYR A 420 -7.82 42.52 19.46
C TYR A 420 -8.08 42.56 20.98
N ARG A 421 -7.27 41.87 21.79
CA ARG A 421 -7.34 41.74 23.26
C ARG A 421 -7.16 43.05 24.04
N TYR A 422 -7.44 44.20 23.43
CA TYR A 422 -7.14 45.53 23.94
C TYR A 422 -7.88 45.87 25.25
N HIS A 423 -8.94 45.15 25.62
CA HIS A 423 -9.75 45.46 26.83
C HIS A 423 -10.24 44.29 27.70
N LYS A 424 -10.10 43.02 27.27
CA LYS A 424 -10.49 41.84 28.09
C LYS A 424 -9.55 40.67 27.84
N HIS A 425 -9.05 40.07 28.93
CA HIS A 425 -8.10 38.94 28.89
C HIS A 425 -8.77 37.57 28.70
N ASP A 426 -10.08 37.52 28.46
CA ASP A 426 -10.88 36.30 28.65
C ASP A 426 -11.08 35.45 27.38
N TYR A 427 -10.66 35.95 26.20
CA TYR A 427 -10.83 35.21 24.94
C TYR A 427 -9.55 34.45 24.54
N GLU A 428 -9.63 33.12 24.55
CA GLU A 428 -8.61 32.20 24.04
C GLU A 428 -9.02 31.64 22.68
N TYR A 429 -8.08 31.60 21.72
CA TYR A 429 -8.34 31.02 20.40
C TYR A 429 -8.75 29.54 20.57
N PRO A 430 -9.94 29.12 20.10
CA PRO A 430 -10.54 27.83 20.45
C PRO A 430 -9.94 26.68 19.62
N LYS A 431 -8.61 26.53 19.68
CA LYS A 431 -7.82 25.63 18.84
C LYS A 431 -8.36 24.20 18.85
N ALA A 432 -8.54 23.61 20.04
CA ALA A 432 -8.98 22.22 20.17
C ALA A 432 -10.35 21.96 19.53
N LYS A 433 -11.28 22.94 19.62
CA LYS A 433 -12.61 22.82 19.00
C LYS A 433 -12.52 22.93 17.47
N ILE A 434 -11.71 23.85 16.98
CA ILE A 434 -11.47 24.04 15.54
C ILE A 434 -10.79 22.80 14.94
N ASP A 435 -9.76 22.26 15.61
CA ASP A 435 -9.07 21.04 15.18
C ASP A 435 -10.06 19.87 15.03
N VAL A 436 -10.93 19.64 16.02
CA VAL A 436 -11.97 18.57 15.94
C VAL A 436 -12.93 18.79 14.77
N CYS A 437 -13.28 20.04 14.46
CA CYS A 437 -14.13 20.33 13.30
C CYS A 437 -13.39 20.06 11.98
N TRP A 438 -12.11 20.44 11.88
CA TRP A 438 -11.28 20.11 10.72
C TRP A 438 -11.13 18.61 10.54
N GLU A 439 -10.76 17.87 11.58
CA GLU A 439 -10.63 16.40 11.52
C GLU A 439 -11.89 15.73 10.96
N LYS A 440 -13.08 16.21 11.33
CA LYS A 440 -14.36 15.72 10.80
C LYS A 440 -14.57 16.08 9.33
N VAL A 441 -14.22 17.29 8.91
CA VAL A 441 -14.30 17.68 7.49
C VAL A 441 -13.33 16.82 6.68
N LEU A 442 -12.06 16.74 7.09
CA LEU A 442 -11.02 15.97 6.41
C LEU A 442 -11.34 14.49 6.33
N LEU A 443 -11.91 13.89 7.39
CA LEU A 443 -12.39 12.50 7.38
C LEU A 443 -13.38 12.24 6.24
N ASN A 444 -14.33 13.15 6.03
CA ASN A 444 -15.34 13.01 4.99
C ASN A 444 -14.83 13.39 3.59
N GLN A 445 -13.57 13.81 3.46
CA GLN A 445 -12.89 14.04 2.18
C GLN A 445 -12.15 12.80 1.67
N PHE A 446 -12.29 11.65 2.34
CA PHE A 446 -11.80 10.36 1.86
C PHE A 446 -12.24 10.09 0.40
N HIS A 447 -11.37 9.44 -0.38
CA HIS A 447 -11.53 9.28 -1.83
C HIS A 447 -12.76 8.47 -2.27
N ASP A 448 -13.43 7.74 -1.38
CA ASP A 448 -14.76 7.17 -1.69
C ASP A 448 -15.95 7.98 -1.15
N VAL A 449 -15.75 8.70 -0.05
CA VAL A 449 -16.84 9.39 0.66
C VAL A 449 -17.24 10.67 -0.08
N LEU A 450 -16.27 11.55 -0.34
CA LEU A 450 -16.55 12.83 -0.99
C LEU A 450 -16.90 12.68 -2.48
N PRO A 451 -16.21 11.81 -3.24
CA PRO A 451 -16.56 11.54 -4.63
C PRO A 451 -17.93 10.84 -4.77
N GLY A 452 -18.46 10.25 -3.69
CA GLY A 452 -19.80 9.68 -3.65
C GLY A 452 -19.85 8.30 -4.29
N SER A 453 -18.87 7.46 -3.97
CA SER A 453 -18.75 6.05 -4.36
C SER A 453 -18.92 5.08 -3.17
N ALA A 454 -19.19 5.59 -1.97
CA ALA A 454 -19.57 4.81 -0.78
C ALA A 454 -21.09 4.58 -0.69
N MET A 455 -21.49 3.52 0.04
CA MET A 455 -22.89 3.13 0.28
C MET A 455 -23.63 3.95 1.33
#